data_AF-A0AAD5LNL3-F1
#
_entry.id   AF-A0AAD5LNL3-F1
#
_cell.length_a   1.000
_cell.length_b   1.000
_cell.length_c   1.000
_cell.angle_alpha   90.00
_cell.angle_beta   90.00
_cell.angle_gamma   90.00
#
_symmetry.space_group_name_H-M   'P 1'
#
loop_
_entity.id
_entity.type
_entity.pdbx_description
1 polymer ?
#
loop_
_entity_poly.entity_id
_entity_poly.type
_entity_poly.pdbx_seq_one_letter_code
_entity_poly.pdbx_strand_id
1 'polypeptide(L)'
;MDATFLVNNYTAPALAAAYQDREYTLRLCAELLNQGKIEELREVLQPYQEFSVEKTASMRRTTLAHAFNERHLERIRKRLTRLPRQITTAYTRRASVVIPLCMFDGITTAYTRRASVVIPLCMFDGVPSILFTVRSLSVGKHKGEVCFPGGMVDADDSSIEATCLREMNEEVGLSPDAVQVLGILRCDWASVTSITGIAVTPVVGYIGEMSDRSLIINEAEVDSLFTVSLKDLVEPRNWIRRPNATPVFTAGPHVIWGLTAYLLDICLSDVLLVDG
;
A
#
# COMPACT_ATOMS: atom_id res chain seq x y z
N MET A 1 19.50 -14.10 -21.72
CA MET A 1 20.80 -13.76 -21.12
C MET A 1 20.75 -14.14 -19.66
N ASP A 2 21.81 -14.76 -19.14
CA ASP A 2 21.79 -15.54 -17.92
C ASP A 2 21.99 -14.66 -16.67
N ALA A 3 20.97 -14.58 -15.80
CA ALA A 3 20.97 -13.80 -14.56
C ALA A 3 22.10 -14.20 -13.59
N THR A 4 22.75 -15.32 -13.86
CA THR A 4 23.93 -15.86 -13.18
C THR A 4 25.07 -14.84 -13.06
N PHE A 5 25.29 -13.94 -14.03
CA PHE A 5 26.37 -12.94 -13.94
C PHE A 5 26.15 -11.95 -12.78
N LEU A 6 24.92 -11.43 -12.62
CA LEU A 6 24.59 -10.47 -11.56
C LEU A 6 24.68 -11.09 -10.18
N VAL A 7 24.20 -12.33 -10.06
CA VAL A 7 24.23 -13.11 -8.81
C VAL A 7 25.66 -13.45 -8.38
N ASN A 8 26.57 -13.67 -9.34
CA ASN A 8 27.95 -14.05 -9.05
C ASN A 8 28.87 -12.87 -8.70
N ASN A 9 28.52 -11.64 -9.10
CA ASN A 9 29.43 -10.50 -9.00
C ASN A 9 28.92 -9.35 -8.10
N TYR A 10 27.64 -9.32 -7.74
CA TYR A 10 27.06 -8.24 -6.93
C TYR A 10 26.23 -8.77 -5.77
N THR A 11 26.39 -8.12 -4.61
CA THR A 11 25.62 -8.46 -3.42
C THR A 11 24.19 -7.92 -3.55
N ALA A 12 23.21 -8.61 -2.97
CA ALA A 12 21.83 -8.14 -2.97
C ALA A 12 21.64 -6.73 -2.34
N PRO A 13 22.43 -6.27 -1.34
CA PRO A 13 22.41 -4.89 -0.87
C PRO A 13 22.97 -3.90 -1.89
N ALA A 14 24.01 -4.29 -2.64
CA ALA A 14 24.59 -3.44 -3.69
C ALA A 14 23.60 -3.20 -4.82
N LEU A 15 22.90 -4.26 -5.23
CA LEU A 15 21.81 -4.15 -6.19
C LEU A 15 20.70 -3.25 -5.61
N ALA A 16 20.28 -3.47 -4.36
CA ALA A 16 19.28 -2.65 -3.67
C ALA A 16 19.67 -1.16 -3.49
N ALA A 17 20.95 -0.83 -3.34
CA ALA A 17 21.44 0.54 -3.26
C ALA A 17 21.51 1.20 -4.64
N ALA A 18 21.86 0.44 -5.70
CA ALA A 18 21.67 0.89 -7.08
C ALA A 18 20.19 1.12 -7.41
N TYR A 19 19.27 0.39 -6.77
CA TYR A 19 17.81 0.64 -6.83
C TYR A 19 17.36 1.92 -6.09
N GLN A 20 18.16 2.46 -5.17
CA GLN A 20 17.85 3.72 -4.48
C GLN A 20 18.23 4.96 -5.30
N ASP A 21 19.18 4.83 -6.22
CA ASP A 21 19.64 5.95 -7.04
C ASP A 21 18.85 6.04 -8.35
N ARG A 22 18.68 7.26 -8.83
CA ARG A 22 17.76 7.70 -9.90
C ARG A 22 17.52 6.67 -11.02
N GLU A 23 16.27 6.65 -11.49
CA GLU A 23 15.72 6.01 -12.70
C GLU A 23 16.70 5.65 -13.82
N TYR A 24 17.57 6.60 -14.14
CA TYR A 24 18.54 6.53 -15.20
C TYR A 24 19.55 5.38 -15.01
N THR A 25 20.06 5.18 -13.80
CA THR A 25 21.06 4.13 -13.51
C THR A 25 20.47 2.74 -13.71
N LEU A 26 19.22 2.53 -13.30
CA LEU A 26 18.51 1.25 -13.48
C LEU A 26 18.15 0.98 -14.94
N ARG A 27 17.68 2.00 -15.68
CA ARG A 27 17.40 1.88 -17.11
C ARG A 27 18.67 1.56 -17.88
N LEU A 28 19.76 2.26 -17.59
CA LEU A 28 21.08 2.01 -18.19
C LEU A 28 21.57 0.60 -17.89
N CYS A 29 21.48 0.13 -16.64
CA CYS A 29 21.84 -1.25 -16.28
C CYS A 29 21.01 -2.29 -17.03
N ALA A 30 19.70 -2.08 -17.19
CA ALA A 30 18.82 -2.98 -17.91
C ALA A 30 19.11 -2.99 -19.43
N GLU A 31 19.38 -1.83 -20.02
CA GLU A 31 19.77 -1.71 -21.43
C GLU A 31 21.13 -2.35 -21.72
N LEU A 32 22.14 -2.08 -20.89
CA LEU A 32 23.47 -2.67 -21.00
C LEU A 32 23.40 -4.19 -20.85
N LEU A 33 22.58 -4.69 -19.92
CA LEU A 33 22.33 -6.11 -19.77
C LEU A 33 21.64 -6.69 -21.01
N ASN A 34 20.57 -6.08 -21.52
CA ASN A 34 19.90 -6.58 -22.74
C ASN A 34 20.82 -6.57 -23.98
N GLN A 35 21.75 -5.61 -24.05
CA GLN A 35 22.74 -5.49 -25.12
C GLN A 35 23.99 -6.37 -24.90
N GLY A 36 24.14 -7.01 -23.74
CA GLY A 36 25.30 -7.86 -23.41
C GLY A 36 26.58 -7.09 -23.11
N LYS A 37 26.49 -5.80 -22.76
CA LYS A 37 27.60 -4.89 -22.49
C LYS A 37 28.01 -4.96 -21.02
N ILE A 38 28.68 -6.06 -20.66
CA ILE A 38 28.92 -6.45 -19.28
C ILE A 38 29.98 -5.58 -18.55
N GLU A 39 31.00 -5.09 -19.25
CA GLU A 39 32.02 -4.23 -18.62
C GLU A 39 31.49 -2.84 -18.28
N GLU A 40 30.67 -2.25 -19.16
CA GLU A 40 30.00 -0.97 -18.92
C GLU A 40 29.02 -1.09 -17.73
N LEU A 41 28.32 -2.22 -17.61
CA LEU A 41 27.45 -2.51 -16.47
C LEU A 41 28.24 -2.56 -15.15
N ARG A 42 29.49 -3.03 -15.19
CA ARG A 42 30.35 -3.13 -14.00
C ARG A 42 30.82 -1.78 -13.48
N GLU A 43 31.16 -0.87 -14.37
CA GLU A 43 31.53 0.50 -13.99
C GLU A 43 30.37 1.24 -13.32
N VAL A 44 29.14 1.04 -13.81
CA VAL A 44 27.93 1.66 -13.25
C VAL A 44 27.60 1.16 -11.84
N LEU A 45 27.83 -0.12 -11.55
CA LEU A 45 27.47 -0.75 -10.27
C LEU A 45 28.59 -0.73 -9.20
N GLN A 46 29.80 -0.36 -9.57
CA GLN A 46 30.97 -0.32 -8.69
C GLN A 46 30.75 0.45 -7.37
N PRO A 47 30.05 1.59 -7.32
CA PRO A 47 29.88 2.38 -6.09
C PRO A 47 29.06 1.69 -4.98
N TYR A 48 28.31 0.62 -5.30
CA TYR A 48 27.30 0.06 -4.40
C TYR A 48 27.74 -1.22 -3.67
N GLN A 49 28.95 -1.74 -3.92
CA GLN A 49 29.36 -3.10 -3.55
C GLN A 49 29.40 -3.44 -2.03
N GLU A 50 29.40 -2.47 -1.12
CA GLU A 50 29.84 -2.68 0.29
C GLU A 50 28.75 -2.78 1.38
N PHE A 51 27.45 -2.76 1.06
CA PHE A 51 26.39 -2.75 2.10
C PHE A 51 26.08 -4.16 2.68
N SER A 52 25.86 -4.31 4.01
CA SER A 52 25.54 -5.58 4.73
C SER A 52 24.38 -5.41 5.76
N VAL A 53 23.70 -6.50 6.17
CA VAL A 53 22.38 -6.52 6.88
C VAL A 53 22.45 -7.05 8.34
N GLU A 54 21.75 -6.41 9.30
CA GLU A 54 21.60 -6.80 10.72
C GLU A 54 20.15 -7.21 11.14
N LYS A 55 20.01 -7.86 12.32
CA LYS A 55 18.83 -8.63 12.83
C LYS A 55 17.63 -7.83 13.41
N THR A 56 16.47 -8.52 13.43
CA THR A 56 15.10 -8.13 13.86
C THR A 56 14.96 -7.56 15.28
N ALA A 57 14.67 -6.26 15.40
CA ALA A 57 14.09 -5.67 16.61
C ALA A 57 12.55 -5.75 16.59
N SER A 58 11.95 -6.07 17.74
CA SER A 58 10.50 -5.99 18.01
C SER A 58 9.97 -4.62 17.63
N MET A 59 8.94 -4.55 16.78
CA MET A 59 8.38 -3.26 16.37
C MET A 59 7.49 -2.71 17.47
N ARG A 60 7.79 -1.48 17.90
CA ARG A 60 7.05 -0.79 18.95
C ARG A 60 5.61 -0.54 18.54
N ARG A 61 4.64 -1.05 19.32
CA ARG A 61 3.21 -0.79 19.15
C ARG A 61 2.77 0.53 19.80
N THR A 62 1.57 0.99 19.45
CA THR A 62 0.92 2.20 19.99
C THR A 62 -0.38 1.81 20.69
N THR A 63 -0.57 2.23 21.94
CA THR A 63 -1.87 2.03 22.62
C THR A 63 -2.99 2.78 21.91
N LEU A 64 -4.23 2.26 21.92
CA LEU A 64 -5.40 2.92 21.32
C LEU A 64 -5.59 4.38 21.75
N ALA A 65 -5.34 4.71 23.02
CA ALA A 65 -5.44 6.08 23.55
C ALA A 65 -4.48 7.10 22.88
N HIS A 66 -3.44 6.61 22.22
CA HIS A 66 -2.43 7.40 21.52
C HIS A 66 -2.49 7.17 20.00
N ALA A 67 -3.54 6.49 19.50
CA ALA A 67 -3.73 6.33 18.07
C ALA A 67 -3.91 7.71 17.41
N PHE A 68 -3.41 7.83 16.18
CA PHE A 68 -3.39 9.05 15.36
C PHE A 68 -2.88 10.36 15.97
N ASN A 69 -2.24 10.36 17.14
CA ASN A 69 -1.47 11.53 17.56
C ASN A 69 -0.24 11.76 16.66
N GLU A 70 0.35 12.95 16.71
CA GLU A 70 1.49 13.31 15.85
C GLU A 70 2.64 12.28 15.89
N ARG A 71 2.97 11.78 17.08
CA ARG A 71 4.02 10.76 17.25
C ARG A 71 3.66 9.43 16.60
N HIS A 72 2.38 9.09 16.55
CA HIS A 72 1.91 7.88 15.90
C HIS A 72 1.87 8.05 14.38
N LEU A 73 1.31 9.16 13.87
CA LEU A 73 1.29 9.49 12.46
C LEU A 73 2.70 9.51 11.86
N GLU A 74 3.68 10.06 12.58
CA GLU A 74 5.08 10.06 12.15
C GLU A 74 5.69 8.66 12.09
N ARG A 75 5.30 7.76 13.01
CA ARG A 75 5.70 6.35 12.96
C ARG A 75 5.05 5.63 11.78
N ILE A 76 3.78 5.92 11.49
CA ILE A 76 3.06 5.40 10.32
C ILE A 76 3.78 5.81 9.04
N ARG A 77 4.09 7.11 8.85
CA ARG A 77 4.87 7.60 7.70
C ARG A 77 6.19 6.86 7.54
N LYS A 78 6.95 6.75 8.63
CA LYS A 78 8.23 6.02 8.63
C LYS A 78 8.10 4.56 8.26
N ARG A 79 6.96 3.91 8.52
CA ARG A 79 6.72 2.51 8.14
C ARG A 79 6.34 2.40 6.67
N LEU A 80 5.50 3.30 6.18
CA LEU A 80 5.10 3.37 4.78
C LEU A 80 6.29 3.69 3.85
N THR A 81 7.27 4.47 4.34
CA THR A 81 8.51 4.75 3.59
C THR A 81 9.59 3.67 3.73
N ARG A 82 9.46 2.73 4.68
CA ARG A 82 10.40 1.60 4.84
C ARG A 82 10.07 0.47 3.85
N LEU A 83 11.12 -0.18 3.32
CA LEU A 83 10.97 -1.40 2.53
C LEU A 83 10.42 -2.56 3.39
N PRO A 84 9.56 -3.44 2.85
CA PRO A 84 8.95 -4.53 3.64
C PRO A 84 9.99 -5.52 4.18
N ARG A 85 9.88 -5.87 5.47
CA ARG A 85 10.73 -6.86 6.15
C ARG A 85 10.65 -8.29 5.57
N GLN A 86 9.66 -8.59 4.74
CA GLN A 86 9.52 -9.89 4.07
C GLN A 86 10.57 -10.09 2.96
N ILE A 87 11.04 -9.00 2.33
CA ILE A 87 12.22 -9.03 1.43
C ILE A 87 13.48 -9.40 2.23
N THR A 88 13.53 -9.01 3.51
CA THR A 88 14.62 -9.34 4.45
C THR A 88 14.63 -10.81 4.89
N THR A 89 13.50 -11.54 4.77
CA THR A 89 13.40 -12.96 5.18
C THR A 89 13.55 -13.91 3.99
N ALA A 90 13.06 -13.54 2.79
CA ALA A 90 13.41 -14.21 1.53
C ALA A 90 14.92 -14.14 1.23
N TYR A 91 15.61 -13.17 1.84
CA TYR A 91 17.05 -13.00 1.89
C TYR A 91 17.83 -14.17 2.54
N THR A 92 17.20 -14.93 3.45
CA THR A 92 17.93 -15.89 4.30
C THR A 92 17.90 -17.32 3.76
N ARG A 93 17.08 -17.62 2.76
CA ARG A 93 16.99 -18.96 2.16
C ARG A 93 17.02 -18.82 0.64
N ARG A 94 18.15 -19.20 0.05
CA ARG A 94 18.45 -19.13 -1.39
C ARG A 94 17.26 -19.45 -2.31
N ALA A 95 17.31 -18.82 -3.48
CA ALA A 95 16.61 -19.15 -4.72
C ALA A 95 15.18 -18.59 -4.86
N SER A 96 15.11 -17.31 -5.23
CA SER A 96 14.19 -16.80 -6.27
C SER A 96 14.46 -15.31 -6.51
N VAL A 97 15.68 -14.99 -6.97
CA VAL A 97 15.88 -13.78 -7.78
C VAL A 97 15.39 -14.12 -9.19
N VAL A 98 14.11 -14.48 -9.29
CA VAL A 98 13.36 -14.29 -10.52
C VAL A 98 12.82 -12.88 -10.38
N ILE A 99 13.67 -11.93 -10.75
CA ILE A 99 13.25 -10.87 -11.64
C ILE A 99 11.88 -10.25 -11.25
N PRO A 100 11.85 -9.12 -10.52
CA PRO A 100 10.94 -8.05 -10.84
C PRO A 100 11.61 -7.24 -11.97
N LEU A 101 11.57 -7.79 -13.19
CA LEU A 101 11.92 -7.08 -14.42
C LEU A 101 10.96 -5.90 -14.50
N CYS A 102 11.53 -4.70 -14.66
CA CYS A 102 10.87 -3.54 -15.22
C CYS A 102 9.67 -3.03 -14.39
N MET A 103 9.85 -1.91 -13.70
CA MET A 103 9.19 -0.65 -14.08
C MET A 103 9.23 0.39 -12.97
N PHE A 104 9.27 1.62 -13.44
CA PHE A 104 9.47 2.83 -12.67
C PHE A 104 8.32 3.22 -11.72
N ASP A 105 7.25 2.41 -11.65
CA ASP A 105 6.09 2.64 -10.77
C ASP A 105 5.71 1.43 -9.91
N GLY A 106 6.56 0.40 -9.81
CA GLY A 106 6.20 -0.87 -9.14
C GLY A 106 5.09 -1.65 -9.84
N ILE A 107 4.58 -1.15 -10.96
CA ILE A 107 3.60 -1.77 -11.85
C ILE A 107 4.36 -2.11 -13.12
N THR A 108 4.52 -3.39 -13.44
CA THR A 108 5.04 -3.79 -14.76
C THR A 108 4.17 -3.16 -15.85
N THR A 109 4.75 -2.80 -16.99
CA THR A 109 4.06 -2.22 -18.17
C THR A 109 2.97 -3.13 -18.73
N ALA A 110 2.83 -4.32 -18.15
CA ALA A 110 1.86 -5.35 -18.46
C ALA A 110 0.43 -5.02 -17.97
N TYR A 111 0.25 -4.14 -16.99
CA TYR A 111 -1.09 -3.81 -16.49
C TYR A 111 -1.62 -2.52 -17.12
N THR A 112 -2.42 -2.66 -18.18
CA THR A 112 -3.08 -1.53 -18.86
C THR A 112 -4.17 -0.85 -18.00
N ARG A 113 -4.53 -1.44 -16.87
CA ARG A 113 -5.56 -0.93 -15.95
C ARG A 113 -4.97 -0.74 -14.55
N ARG A 114 -4.92 0.52 -14.10
CA ARG A 114 -4.43 0.93 -12.78
C ARG A 114 -5.54 1.63 -12.01
N ALA A 115 -5.57 1.44 -10.71
CA ALA A 115 -6.51 2.09 -9.81
C ALA A 115 -5.81 2.45 -8.50
N SER A 116 -6.39 3.37 -7.75
CA SER A 116 -5.90 3.71 -6.41
C SER A 116 -7.04 3.82 -5.41
N VAL A 117 -6.76 3.42 -4.17
CA VAL A 117 -7.71 3.47 -3.06
C VAL A 117 -7.08 4.14 -1.85
N VAL A 118 -7.86 4.92 -1.11
CA VAL A 118 -7.42 5.57 0.12
C VAL A 118 -7.81 4.69 1.31
N ILE A 119 -6.88 4.48 2.25
CA ILE A 119 -7.19 3.98 3.60
C ILE A 119 -7.31 5.21 4.51
N PRO A 120 -8.52 5.74 4.71
CA PRO A 120 -8.74 6.99 5.45
C PRO A 120 -8.74 6.74 6.97
N LEU A 121 -7.72 7.25 7.64
CA LEU A 121 -7.58 7.26 9.09
C LEU A 121 -8.22 8.53 9.65
N CYS A 122 -9.12 8.42 10.62
CA CYS A 122 -9.84 9.56 11.19
C CYS A 122 -9.99 9.46 12.71
N MET A 123 -10.28 10.60 13.32
CA MET A 123 -10.83 10.68 14.68
C MET A 123 -12.33 10.96 14.54
N PHE A 124 -13.16 9.94 14.64
CA PHE A 124 -14.62 10.08 14.51
C PHE A 124 -15.22 10.28 15.90
N ASP A 125 -15.76 11.47 16.17
CA ASP A 125 -16.21 11.89 17.50
C ASP A 125 -15.15 11.62 18.60
N GLY A 126 -13.88 11.90 18.30
CA GLY A 126 -12.75 11.65 19.20
C GLY A 126 -12.31 10.19 19.31
N VAL A 127 -12.90 9.27 18.52
CA VAL A 127 -12.53 7.85 18.50
C VAL A 127 -11.68 7.54 17.26
N PRO A 128 -10.46 6.99 17.42
CA PRO A 128 -9.61 6.62 16.28
C PRO A 128 -10.28 5.51 15.46
N SER A 129 -10.58 5.82 14.21
CA SER A 129 -11.42 5.00 13.33
C SER A 129 -10.88 4.98 11.89
N ILE A 130 -11.40 4.05 11.09
CA ILE A 130 -11.17 4.00 9.64
C ILE A 130 -12.52 4.22 8.94
N LEU A 131 -12.53 5.12 7.96
CA LEU A 131 -13.72 5.43 7.14
C LEU A 131 -13.84 4.42 5.98
N PHE A 132 -15.08 4.01 5.70
CA PHE A 132 -15.44 3.11 4.62
C PHE A 132 -16.65 3.65 3.85
N THR A 133 -16.74 3.25 2.59
CA THR A 133 -17.89 3.49 1.72
C THR A 133 -18.62 2.18 1.46
N VAL A 134 -19.92 2.26 1.25
CA VAL A 134 -20.72 1.21 0.62
C VAL A 134 -21.00 1.66 -0.81
N ARG A 135 -20.60 0.85 -1.79
CA ARG A 135 -20.81 1.20 -3.21
C ARG A 135 -22.29 1.23 -3.55
N SER A 136 -22.73 2.25 -4.28
CA SER A 136 -24.10 2.39 -4.75
C SER A 136 -24.54 1.20 -5.61
N LEU A 137 -25.83 0.86 -5.57
CA LEU A 137 -26.38 -0.23 -6.38
C LEU A 137 -26.45 0.13 -7.88
N SER A 138 -26.24 1.39 -8.23
CA SER A 138 -26.17 1.93 -9.59
C SER A 138 -24.84 1.61 -10.30
N VAL A 139 -23.74 1.37 -9.57
CA VAL A 139 -22.40 1.21 -10.17
C VAL A 139 -22.23 -0.15 -10.87
N GLY A 140 -21.47 -0.18 -11.96
CA GLY A 140 -21.39 -1.38 -12.83
C GLY A 140 -20.82 -2.65 -12.18
N LYS A 141 -19.95 -2.55 -11.17
CA LYS A 141 -19.30 -3.68 -10.47
C LYS A 141 -19.29 -3.47 -8.95
N HIS A 142 -19.23 -4.58 -8.19
CA HIS A 142 -19.08 -4.57 -6.73
C HIS A 142 -20.21 -3.83 -5.98
N LYS A 143 -21.43 -3.93 -6.49
CA LYS A 143 -22.62 -3.24 -5.93
C LYS A 143 -22.86 -3.64 -4.48
N GLY A 144 -23.02 -2.65 -3.60
CA GLY A 144 -23.28 -2.87 -2.17
C GLY A 144 -22.10 -3.45 -1.38
N GLU A 145 -20.92 -3.59 -2.00
CA GLU A 145 -19.72 -4.03 -1.29
C GLU A 145 -19.10 -2.87 -0.50
N VAL A 146 -18.52 -3.20 0.65
CA VAL A 146 -17.70 -2.26 1.43
C VAL A 146 -16.37 -2.05 0.73
N CYS A 147 -16.06 -0.80 0.41
CA CYS A 147 -14.75 -0.43 -0.12
C CYS A 147 -14.14 0.78 0.57
N PHE A 148 -12.82 0.86 0.39
CA PHE A 148 -12.11 2.11 0.53
C PHE A 148 -12.50 3.06 -0.61
N PRO A 149 -12.59 4.38 -0.35
CA PRO A 149 -12.80 5.34 -1.42
C PRO A 149 -11.68 5.24 -2.45
N GLY A 150 -12.02 5.37 -3.73
CA GLY A 150 -11.03 5.26 -4.79
C GLY A 150 -11.56 4.72 -6.11
N GLY A 151 -10.75 4.86 -7.14
CA GLY A 151 -11.13 4.54 -8.51
C GLY A 151 -9.96 4.37 -9.45
N MET A 152 -10.26 4.45 -10.74
CA MET A 152 -9.28 4.24 -11.80
C MET A 152 -8.33 5.44 -11.89
N VAL A 153 -7.10 5.19 -12.31
CA VAL A 153 -6.15 6.26 -12.64
C VAL A 153 -6.57 6.88 -13.96
N ASP A 154 -6.80 8.20 -13.96
CA ASP A 154 -7.13 8.98 -15.14
C ASP A 154 -5.88 9.50 -15.83
N ALA A 155 -6.00 9.87 -17.11
CA ALA A 155 -4.88 10.36 -17.91
C ALA A 155 -4.31 11.69 -17.39
N ASP A 156 -5.14 12.48 -16.71
CA ASP A 156 -4.78 13.78 -16.16
C ASP A 156 -4.24 13.69 -14.72
N ASP A 157 -4.27 12.50 -14.10
CA ASP A 157 -3.75 12.30 -12.75
C ASP A 157 -2.21 12.37 -12.77
N SER A 158 -1.65 13.35 -12.07
CA SER A 158 -0.20 13.58 -12.02
C SER A 158 0.56 12.53 -11.20
N SER A 159 -0.13 11.81 -10.32
CA SER A 159 0.40 10.71 -9.52
C SER A 159 -0.73 9.82 -8.98
N ILE A 160 -0.36 8.68 -8.38
CA ILE A 160 -1.30 7.78 -7.71
C ILE A 160 -1.97 8.48 -6.52
N GLU A 161 -1.22 9.29 -5.77
CA GLU A 161 -1.78 10.10 -4.68
C GLU A 161 -2.79 11.12 -5.21
N ALA A 162 -2.54 11.71 -6.39
CA ALA A 162 -3.48 12.64 -7.02
C ALA A 162 -4.80 11.94 -7.40
N THR A 163 -4.74 10.72 -7.96
CA THR A 163 -5.93 9.88 -8.19
C THR A 163 -6.72 9.70 -6.90
N CYS A 164 -6.06 9.29 -5.82
CA CYS A 164 -6.68 9.09 -4.52
C CYS A 164 -7.40 10.34 -3.98
N LEU A 165 -6.76 11.51 -4.10
CA LEU A 165 -7.32 12.76 -3.60
C LEU A 165 -8.51 13.23 -4.44
N ARG A 166 -8.47 13.02 -5.77
CA ARG A 166 -9.60 13.28 -6.67
C ARG A 166 -10.79 12.40 -6.29
N GLU A 167 -10.58 11.10 -6.17
CA GLU A 167 -11.65 10.14 -5.83
C GLU A 167 -12.23 10.40 -4.43
N MET A 168 -11.41 10.78 -3.44
CA MET A 168 -11.90 11.22 -2.13
C MET A 168 -12.78 12.48 -2.23
N ASN A 169 -12.47 13.38 -3.15
CA ASN A 169 -13.30 14.55 -3.36
C ASN A 169 -14.62 14.20 -4.06
N GLU A 170 -14.57 13.35 -5.07
CA GLU A 170 -15.73 12.95 -5.88
C GLU A 170 -16.70 12.05 -5.10
N GLU A 171 -16.20 11.04 -4.39
CA GLU A 171 -17.06 10.06 -3.70
C GLU A 171 -17.57 10.56 -2.34
N VAL A 172 -16.71 11.27 -1.57
CA VAL A 172 -17.00 11.63 -0.17
C VAL A 172 -16.96 13.13 0.15
N GLY A 173 -16.75 13.98 -0.87
CA GLY A 173 -16.82 15.43 -0.75
C GLY A 173 -15.67 16.07 0.02
N LEU A 174 -14.62 15.30 0.36
CA LEU A 174 -13.48 15.82 1.11
C LEU A 174 -12.53 16.55 0.17
N SER A 175 -12.20 17.80 0.49
CA SER A 175 -11.19 18.55 -0.26
C SER A 175 -9.82 17.84 -0.19
N PRO A 176 -9.03 17.83 -1.28
CA PRO A 176 -7.66 17.29 -1.25
C PRO A 176 -6.81 17.81 -0.09
N ASP A 177 -6.99 19.08 0.29
CA ASP A 177 -6.24 19.72 1.39
C ASP A 177 -6.66 19.21 2.79
N ALA A 178 -7.84 18.58 2.91
CA ALA A 178 -8.31 17.96 4.14
C ALA A 178 -7.69 16.58 4.38
N VAL A 179 -7.02 16.00 3.37
CA VAL A 179 -6.43 14.66 3.44
C VAL A 179 -4.92 14.76 3.53
N GLN A 180 -4.37 14.45 4.70
CA GLN A 180 -2.93 14.35 4.90
C GLN A 180 -2.42 12.99 4.43
N VAL A 181 -1.84 12.93 3.23
CA VAL A 181 -1.23 11.70 2.70
C VAL A 181 -0.02 11.29 3.57
N LEU A 182 -0.04 10.06 4.08
CA LEU A 182 1.03 9.50 4.93
C LEU A 182 1.99 8.60 4.14
N GLY A 183 1.54 8.06 3.01
CA GLY A 183 2.37 7.28 2.08
C GLY A 183 1.61 6.11 1.45
N ILE A 184 2.27 5.46 0.50
CA ILE A 184 1.75 4.28 -0.20
C ILE A 184 1.93 3.03 0.65
N LEU A 185 0.86 2.27 0.85
CA LEU A 185 0.91 0.95 1.45
C LEU A 185 1.43 -0.04 0.40
N ARG A 186 2.59 -0.65 0.67
CA ARG A 186 3.14 -1.68 -0.22
C ARG A 186 2.43 -3.01 0.02
N CYS A 187 1.81 -3.55 -1.02
CA CYS A 187 1.16 -4.86 -1.00
C CYS A 187 1.76 -5.78 -2.08
N ASP A 188 1.45 -7.07 -2.05
CA ASP A 188 1.79 -7.95 -3.17
C ASP A 188 0.83 -7.69 -4.33
N TRP A 189 1.28 -6.94 -5.34
CA TRP A 189 0.48 -6.62 -6.52
C TRP A 189 0.04 -7.85 -7.31
N ALA A 190 0.76 -8.97 -7.26
CA ALA A 190 0.32 -10.21 -7.90
C ALA A 190 -0.92 -10.79 -7.20
N SER A 191 -0.95 -10.73 -5.86
CA SER A 191 -2.13 -11.08 -5.07
C SER A 191 -3.29 -10.12 -5.36
N VAL A 192 -3.03 -8.81 -5.41
CA VAL A 192 -4.07 -7.79 -5.70
C VAL A 192 -4.67 -7.96 -7.10
N THR A 193 -3.82 -8.15 -8.12
CA THR A 193 -4.28 -8.33 -9.51
C THR A 193 -4.97 -9.68 -9.69
N SER A 194 -4.60 -10.71 -8.94
CA SER A 194 -5.34 -11.98 -8.95
C SER A 194 -6.78 -11.85 -8.44
N ILE A 195 -7.02 -10.93 -7.51
CA ILE A 195 -8.34 -10.68 -6.93
C ILE A 195 -9.21 -9.81 -7.86
N THR A 196 -8.62 -8.79 -8.49
CA THR A 196 -9.38 -7.72 -9.17
C THR A 196 -9.19 -7.67 -10.69
N GLY A 197 -8.12 -8.25 -11.21
CA GLY A 197 -7.65 -8.04 -12.58
C GLY A 197 -7.08 -6.63 -12.83
N ILE A 198 -6.87 -5.82 -11.78
CA ILE A 198 -6.44 -4.42 -11.84
C ILE A 198 -5.26 -4.23 -10.87
N ALA A 199 -4.27 -3.42 -11.27
CA ALA A 199 -3.20 -3.02 -10.36
C ALA A 199 -3.72 -1.91 -9.43
N VAL A 200 -4.26 -2.28 -8.27
CA VAL A 200 -4.76 -1.35 -7.26
C VAL A 200 -3.62 -0.95 -6.32
N THR A 201 -3.36 0.35 -6.20
CA THR A 201 -2.34 0.89 -5.28
C THR A 201 -3.00 1.58 -4.08
N PRO A 202 -2.79 1.09 -2.85
CA PRO A 202 -3.38 1.71 -1.66
C PRO A 202 -2.53 2.85 -1.10
N VAL A 203 -3.18 3.97 -0.80
CA VAL A 203 -2.58 5.15 -0.17
C VAL A 203 -3.17 5.32 1.22
N VAL A 204 -2.34 5.49 2.25
CA VAL A 204 -2.81 5.77 3.61
C VAL A 204 -2.89 7.28 3.80
N GLY A 205 -4.06 7.79 4.18
CA GLY A 205 -4.32 9.20 4.42
C GLY A 205 -4.90 9.43 5.83
N TYR A 206 -4.54 10.53 6.47
CA TYR A 206 -5.16 10.99 7.71
C TYR A 206 -6.06 12.19 7.44
N ILE A 207 -7.34 12.10 7.84
CA ILE A 207 -8.35 13.12 7.54
C ILE A 207 -8.75 13.97 8.75
N GLY A 208 -8.10 13.76 9.90
CA GLY A 208 -8.33 14.56 11.10
C GLY A 208 -9.61 14.20 11.86
N GLU A 209 -10.14 15.20 12.57
CA GLU A 209 -11.39 15.10 13.33
C GLU A 209 -12.61 15.13 12.40
N MET A 210 -13.56 14.24 12.68
CA MET A 210 -14.77 14.04 11.90
C MET A 210 -15.98 13.80 12.79
N SER A 211 -17.15 14.16 12.25
CA SER A 211 -18.47 13.87 12.82
C SER A 211 -19.49 13.67 11.69
N ASP A 212 -20.68 13.15 11.98
CA ASP A 212 -21.73 12.88 10.98
C ASP A 212 -22.05 14.06 10.05
N ARG A 213 -21.84 15.31 10.49
CA ARG A 213 -22.13 16.52 9.70
C ARG A 213 -21.05 16.90 8.69
N SER A 214 -19.92 16.20 8.69
CA SER A 214 -18.74 16.56 7.88
C SER A 214 -18.69 15.91 6.50
N LEU A 215 -19.65 15.03 6.18
CA LEU A 215 -19.59 14.18 5.00
C LEU A 215 -20.74 14.49 4.03
N ILE A 216 -20.39 14.74 2.77
CA ILE A 216 -21.35 14.87 1.66
C ILE A 216 -20.96 13.80 0.65
N ILE A 217 -21.79 12.78 0.48
CA ILE A 217 -21.54 11.70 -0.48
C ILE A 217 -22.07 12.04 -1.86
N ASN A 218 -21.42 11.52 -2.88
CA ASN A 218 -22.01 11.41 -4.20
C ASN A 218 -22.87 10.14 -4.28
N GLU A 219 -24.19 10.30 -4.14
CA GLU A 219 -25.17 9.19 -4.15
C GLU A 219 -25.15 8.36 -5.44
N ALA A 220 -24.61 8.91 -6.53
CA ALA A 220 -24.46 8.17 -7.78
C ALA A 220 -23.45 7.02 -7.67
N GLU A 221 -22.49 7.12 -6.76
CA GLU A 221 -21.36 6.18 -6.62
C GLU A 221 -21.31 5.52 -5.24
N VAL A 222 -21.70 6.24 -4.20
CA VAL A 222 -21.68 5.81 -2.80
C VAL A 222 -23.10 5.79 -2.24
N ASP A 223 -23.51 4.63 -1.70
CA ASP A 223 -24.81 4.48 -1.02
C ASP A 223 -24.77 5.06 0.39
N SER A 224 -23.70 4.78 1.12
CA SER A 224 -23.52 5.21 2.51
C SER A 224 -22.06 5.23 2.94
N LEU A 225 -21.78 6.02 3.98
CA LEU A 225 -20.51 6.06 4.68
C LEU A 225 -20.67 5.50 6.08
N PHE A 226 -19.63 4.83 6.55
CA PHE A 226 -19.54 4.42 7.95
C PHE A 226 -18.09 4.34 8.40
N THR A 227 -17.87 4.45 9.70
CA THR A 227 -16.55 4.26 10.30
C THR A 227 -16.53 3.02 11.17
N VAL A 228 -15.37 2.37 11.26
CA VAL A 228 -15.13 1.32 12.25
C VAL A 228 -13.97 1.73 13.15
N SER A 229 -14.18 1.65 14.46
CA SER A 229 -13.14 2.03 15.43
C SER A 229 -11.94 1.10 15.32
N LEU A 230 -10.72 1.63 15.54
CA LEU A 230 -9.52 0.81 15.59
C LEU A 230 -9.62 -0.27 16.67
N LYS A 231 -10.28 0.04 17.79
CA LYS A 231 -10.54 -0.92 18.87
C LYS A 231 -11.31 -2.13 18.36
N ASP A 232 -12.39 -1.91 17.61
CA ASP A 232 -13.20 -3.01 17.09
C ASP A 232 -12.48 -3.78 15.98
N LEU A 233 -11.63 -3.11 15.19
CA LEU A 233 -10.87 -3.73 14.11
C LEU A 233 -9.74 -4.66 14.61
N VAL A 234 -9.13 -4.38 15.77
CA VAL A 234 -8.06 -5.22 16.33
C VAL A 234 -8.55 -6.28 17.31
N GLU A 235 -9.80 -6.16 17.78
CA GLU A 235 -10.42 -7.13 18.68
C GLU A 235 -10.59 -8.50 17.99
N PRO A 236 -9.94 -9.58 18.49
CA PRO A 236 -9.93 -10.89 17.84
C PRO A 236 -11.31 -11.50 17.56
N ARG A 237 -12.35 -11.16 18.35
CA ARG A 237 -13.70 -11.69 18.14
C ARG A 237 -14.43 -11.07 16.94
N ASN A 238 -13.93 -9.96 16.41
CA ASN A 238 -14.58 -9.16 15.38
C ASN A 238 -14.03 -9.43 13.96
N TRP A 239 -13.21 -10.47 13.79
CA TRP A 239 -12.76 -10.90 12.48
C TRP A 239 -12.44 -12.39 12.47
N ILE A 240 -12.50 -12.98 11.28
CA ILE A 240 -12.24 -14.39 11.06
C ILE A 240 -11.17 -14.51 9.99
N ARG A 241 -10.12 -15.28 10.25
CA ARG A 241 -9.11 -15.64 9.25
C ARG A 241 -8.95 -17.13 9.19
N ARG A 242 -9.25 -17.69 8.01
CA ARG A 242 -8.95 -19.08 7.69
C ARG A 242 -7.52 -19.19 7.16
N PRO A 243 -6.83 -20.33 7.34
CA PRO A 243 -5.54 -20.55 6.72
C PRO A 243 -5.59 -20.30 5.21
N ASN A 244 -4.62 -19.56 4.67
CA ASN A 244 -4.50 -19.21 3.25
C ASN A 244 -5.69 -18.42 2.66
N ALA A 245 -6.49 -17.76 3.50
CA ALA A 245 -7.58 -16.90 3.05
C ALA A 245 -7.36 -15.44 3.50
N THR A 246 -7.96 -14.51 2.76
CA THR A 246 -8.12 -13.12 3.21
C THR A 246 -9.00 -13.10 4.46
N PRO A 247 -8.69 -12.24 5.44
CA PRO A 247 -9.56 -12.09 6.61
C PRO A 247 -10.93 -11.54 6.20
N VAL A 248 -11.91 -11.77 7.07
CA VAL A 248 -13.24 -11.18 7.01
C VAL A 248 -13.45 -10.44 8.31
N PHE A 249 -13.62 -9.13 8.25
CA PHE A 249 -13.94 -8.31 9.42
C PHE A 249 -15.46 -8.19 9.54
N THR A 250 -15.95 -8.42 10.75
CA THR A 250 -17.37 -8.36 11.11
C THR A 250 -17.64 -7.20 12.09
N ALA A 251 -16.65 -6.33 12.30
CA ALA A 251 -16.80 -5.10 13.07
C ALA A 251 -17.60 -4.06 12.26
N GLY A 252 -18.54 -3.39 12.94
CA GLY A 252 -19.36 -2.34 12.34
C GLY A 252 -20.65 -2.84 11.67
N PRO A 253 -21.35 -1.97 10.91
CA PRO A 253 -22.65 -2.27 10.34
C PRO A 253 -22.60 -3.21 9.12
N HIS A 254 -21.43 -3.34 8.47
CA HIS A 254 -21.27 -4.13 7.25
C HIS A 254 -20.05 -5.05 7.35
N VAL A 255 -20.12 -6.20 6.67
CA VAL A 255 -19.00 -7.14 6.59
C VAL A 255 -17.95 -6.62 5.61
N ILE A 256 -16.69 -6.57 6.05
CA ILE A 256 -15.55 -6.15 5.21
C ILE A 256 -14.77 -7.40 4.79
N TRP A 257 -14.64 -7.61 3.49
CA TRP A 257 -14.03 -8.81 2.91
C TRP A 257 -13.29 -8.49 1.60
N GLY A 258 -12.73 -9.51 0.95
CA GLY A 258 -12.06 -9.37 -0.34
C GLY A 258 -10.80 -8.50 -0.29
N LEU A 259 -10.59 -7.68 -1.33
CA LEU A 259 -9.43 -6.79 -1.42
C LEU A 259 -9.39 -5.78 -0.26
N THR A 260 -10.52 -5.17 0.10
CA THR A 260 -10.60 -4.19 1.20
C THR A 260 -10.10 -4.80 2.50
N ALA A 261 -10.55 -6.00 2.86
CA ALA A 261 -10.09 -6.69 4.06
C ALA A 261 -8.62 -7.10 4.00
N TYR A 262 -8.13 -7.53 2.83
CA TYR A 262 -6.71 -7.84 2.63
C TYR A 262 -5.81 -6.62 2.88
N LEU A 263 -6.16 -5.47 2.30
CA LEU A 263 -5.41 -4.22 2.49
C LEU A 263 -5.49 -3.71 3.93
N LEU A 264 -6.67 -3.83 4.55
CA LEU A 264 -6.88 -3.48 5.94
C LEU A 264 -6.01 -4.31 6.90
N ASP A 265 -5.91 -5.63 6.66
CA ASP A 265 -5.06 -6.53 7.46
C ASP A 265 -3.59 -6.13 7.42
N ILE A 266 -3.05 -5.84 6.23
CA ILE A 266 -1.66 -5.37 6.08
C ILE A 266 -1.49 -4.02 6.78
N CYS A 267 -2.43 -3.08 6.58
CA CYS A 267 -2.36 -1.78 7.22
C CYS A 267 -2.33 -1.90 8.75
N LEU A 268 -3.21 -2.71 9.34
CA LEU A 268 -3.26 -2.93 10.79
C LEU A 268 -1.98 -3.59 11.32
N SER A 269 -1.51 -4.64 10.64
CA SER A 269 -0.43 -5.50 11.12
C SER A 269 0.98 -4.95 10.88
N ASP A 270 1.20 -4.19 9.81
CA ASP A 270 2.53 -3.72 9.42
C ASP A 270 2.70 -2.20 9.59
N VAL A 271 1.62 -1.44 9.48
CA VAL A 271 1.68 0.02 9.45
C VAL A 271 1.16 0.67 10.72
N LEU A 272 -0.05 0.34 11.17
CA LEU A 272 -0.66 0.96 12.35
C LEU A 272 -0.04 0.40 13.63
N LEU A 273 0.03 -0.93 13.78
CA LEU A 273 0.62 -1.58 14.95
C LEU A 273 0.07 -0.99 16.27
N VAL A 274 -1.26 -1.00 16.41
CA VAL A 274 -1.92 -0.60 17.65
C VAL A 274 -2.15 -1.80 18.57
N ASP A 275 -2.10 -1.58 19.88
CA ASP A 275 -2.40 -2.61 20.87
C ASP A 275 -3.93 -2.78 20.99
N GLY A 276 -4.40 -4.01 20.82
CA GLY A 276 -5.78 -4.42 21.09
C GLY A 276 -6.02 -4.79 22.54
#